data_AF-A0A9K3NPK7-F1
#
_entry.id   AF-A0A9K3NPK7-F1
#
_cell.length_a   1.000
_cell.length_b   1.000
_cell.length_c   1.000
_cell.angle_alpha   90.00
_cell.angle_beta   90.00
_cell.angle_gamma   90.00
#
_symmetry.space_group_name_H-M   'P 1'
#
loop_
_entity.id
_entity.type
_entity.pdbx_description
1 polymer ?
#
loop_
_entity_poly.entity_id
_entity_poly.type
_entity_poly.pdbx_seq_one_letter_code
_entity_poly.pdbx_strand_id
1 'polypeptide(L)'
;MILQAMKFNEFQDCKALLDMLEDGEYVMKYTFELEVKFEEMIDWFLRIRMGITTRPIPAYMSNNWKVNLLELYMIVKREGGHRIVTSNNLWAMVSKDMGHDYQDGEFMRIIYAMYSDVLIYYYKFKSVQDDVRDGKQRTRKTSTSKNWDVQESEIKLLFRGEEQ
;
A
#
# COMPACT_ATOMS: atom_id res chain seq x y z
N MET A 1 9.28 -17.77 -14.22
CA MET A 1 8.49 -17.83 -12.97
C MET A 1 7.39 -16.77 -13.04
N ILE A 2 6.16 -17.03 -12.59
CA ILE A 2 5.02 -16.08 -12.72
C ILE A 2 5.33 -14.72 -12.07
N LEU A 3 5.98 -14.73 -10.90
CA LEU A 3 6.36 -13.52 -10.18
C LEU A 3 7.27 -12.58 -10.99
N GLN A 4 8.29 -13.13 -11.67
CA GLN A 4 9.23 -12.33 -12.47
C GLN A 4 8.57 -11.66 -13.69
N ALA A 5 7.51 -12.26 -14.23
CA ALA A 5 6.77 -11.72 -15.38
C ALA A 5 5.66 -10.74 -14.98
N MET A 6 5.35 -10.62 -13.68
CA MET A 6 4.31 -9.73 -13.18
C MET A 6 4.64 -8.27 -13.51
N LYS A 7 3.63 -7.55 -13.98
CA LYS A 7 3.68 -6.11 -14.25
C LYS A 7 2.42 -5.47 -13.66
N PHE A 8 2.55 -4.24 -13.19
CA PHE A 8 1.42 -3.48 -12.65
C PHE A 8 0.92 -2.54 -13.74
N ASN A 9 -0.31 -2.79 -14.21
CA ASN A 9 -1.01 -1.97 -15.21
C ASN A 9 -2.42 -1.63 -14.75
N GLU A 10 -2.99 -2.47 -13.89
CA GLU A 10 -4.30 -2.26 -13.30
C GLU A 10 -4.35 -2.71 -11.83
N PHE A 11 -5.46 -2.38 -11.19
CA PHE A 11 -5.67 -2.68 -9.78
C PHE A 11 -5.64 -4.19 -9.46
N GLN A 12 -6.07 -5.05 -10.40
CA GLN A 12 -6.06 -6.49 -10.19
C GLN A 12 -4.64 -7.05 -10.08
N ASP A 13 -3.65 -6.40 -10.69
CA ASP A 13 -2.24 -6.80 -10.55
C ASP A 13 -1.75 -6.58 -9.12
N CYS A 14 -2.13 -5.44 -8.51
CA CYS A 14 -1.82 -5.17 -7.10
C CYS A 14 -2.50 -6.19 -6.18
N LYS A 15 -3.78 -6.49 -6.44
CA LYS A 15 -4.52 -7.54 -5.71
C LYS A 15 -3.79 -8.88 -5.77
N ALA A 16 -3.40 -9.32 -6.96
CA ALA A 16 -2.73 -10.58 -7.15
C ALA A 16 -1.42 -10.66 -6.36
N LEU A 17 -0.63 -9.58 -6.31
CA LEU A 17 0.57 -9.55 -5.47
C LEU A 17 0.22 -9.64 -3.98
N LEU A 18 -0.74 -8.85 -3.49
CA LEU A 18 -1.14 -8.87 -2.08
C LEU A 18 -1.70 -10.24 -1.65
N ASP A 19 -2.47 -10.90 -2.51
CA ASP A 19 -3.00 -12.25 -2.28
C ASP A 19 -1.85 -13.28 -2.20
N MET A 20 -0.77 -13.13 -2.99
CA MET A 20 0.43 -13.96 -2.88
C MET A 20 1.17 -13.76 -1.55
N LEU A 21 1.09 -12.57 -0.94
CA LEU A 21 1.70 -12.28 0.37
C LEU A 21 0.94 -12.90 1.55
N GLU A 22 -0.22 -13.54 1.32
CA GLU A 22 -0.92 -14.31 2.36
C GLU A 22 -0.24 -15.67 2.62
N ASP A 23 0.51 -16.20 1.65
CA ASP A 23 1.25 -17.45 1.81
C ASP A 23 2.64 -17.19 2.40
N GLY A 24 2.80 -17.46 3.69
CA GLY A 24 4.05 -17.26 4.41
C GLY A 24 5.22 -18.12 3.90
N GLU A 25 4.97 -19.34 3.43
CA GLU A 25 6.03 -20.18 2.85
C GLU A 25 6.50 -19.61 1.51
N TYR A 26 5.56 -19.11 0.71
CA TYR A 26 5.86 -18.42 -0.54
C TYR A 26 6.69 -17.14 -0.29
N VAL A 27 6.28 -16.32 0.69
CA VAL A 27 6.99 -15.09 1.05
C VAL A 27 8.43 -15.38 1.48
N MET A 28 8.65 -16.39 2.31
CA MET A 28 10.00 -16.78 2.74
C MET A 28 10.86 -17.30 1.58
N LYS A 29 10.25 -18.01 0.63
CA LYS A 29 10.97 -18.60 -0.51
C LYS A 29 11.40 -17.56 -1.55
N TYR A 30 10.60 -16.52 -1.75
CA TYR A 30 10.77 -15.53 -2.84
C TYR A 30 10.93 -14.11 -2.31
N THR A 31 11.49 -13.93 -1.11
CA THR A 31 11.55 -12.64 -0.42
C THR A 31 12.18 -11.55 -1.29
N PHE A 32 13.32 -11.82 -1.92
CA PHE A 32 14.02 -10.82 -2.74
C PHE A 32 13.20 -10.39 -3.97
N GLU A 33 12.60 -11.33 -4.70
CA GLU A 33 11.76 -11.01 -5.85
C GLU A 33 10.47 -10.29 -5.43
N LEU A 34 9.91 -10.64 -4.28
CA LEU A 34 8.73 -9.98 -3.73
C LEU A 34 9.04 -8.55 -3.28
N GLU A 35 10.20 -8.28 -2.69
CA GLU A 35 10.62 -6.93 -2.32
C GLU A 35 10.67 -6.02 -3.55
N VAL A 36 11.31 -6.48 -4.63
CA VAL A 36 11.38 -5.75 -5.89
C VAL A 36 9.98 -5.52 -6.45
N LYS A 37 9.14 -6.56 -6.49
CA LYS A 37 7.77 -6.43 -7.01
C LYS A 37 6.88 -5.55 -6.16
N PHE A 38 7.09 -5.53 -4.85
CA PHE A 38 6.37 -4.67 -3.94
C PHE A 38 6.75 -3.19 -4.17
N GLU A 39 8.04 -2.89 -4.35
CA GLU A 39 8.50 -1.55 -4.73
C GLU A 39 7.95 -1.13 -6.10
N GLU A 40 7.99 -1.99 -7.12
CA GLU A 40 7.41 -1.73 -8.44
C GLU A 40 5.90 -1.46 -8.36
N MET A 41 5.17 -2.22 -7.52
CA MET A 41 3.73 -2.03 -7.29
C MET A 41 3.44 -0.65 -6.70
N ILE A 42 4.20 -0.28 -5.65
CA ILE A 42 4.05 1.00 -4.96
C ILE A 42 4.41 2.16 -5.89
N ASP A 43 5.49 2.03 -6.68
CA ASP A 43 5.91 3.04 -7.65
C ASP A 43 4.86 3.28 -8.73
N TRP A 44 4.37 2.19 -9.34
CA TRP A 44 3.28 2.28 -10.31
C TRP A 44 2.03 2.92 -9.70
N PHE A 45 1.63 2.49 -8.50
CA PHE A 45 0.44 3.02 -7.84
C PHE A 45 0.59 4.52 -7.53
N LEU A 46 1.72 4.94 -6.96
CA LEU A 46 1.94 6.35 -6.63
C LEU A 46 2.05 7.21 -7.89
N ARG A 47 2.88 6.84 -8.86
CA ARG A 47 3.13 7.67 -10.04
C ARG A 47 1.99 7.64 -11.05
N ILE A 48 1.55 6.44 -11.42
CA ILE A 48 0.60 6.25 -12.52
C ILE A 48 -0.83 6.39 -12.03
N ARG A 49 -1.17 5.74 -10.91
CA ARG A 49 -2.55 5.79 -10.39
C ARG A 49 -2.83 7.08 -9.63
N MET A 50 -1.93 7.50 -8.75
CA MET A 50 -2.13 8.66 -7.87
C MET A 50 -1.57 9.96 -8.42
N GLY A 51 -0.61 9.92 -9.36
CA GLY A 51 0.07 11.12 -9.88
C GLY A 51 1.07 11.75 -8.91
N ILE A 52 1.54 11.00 -7.91
CA ILE A 52 2.49 11.45 -6.90
C ILE A 52 3.90 11.09 -7.38
N THR A 53 4.73 12.09 -7.66
CA THR A 53 6.10 11.91 -8.17
C THR A 53 7.18 12.36 -7.18
N THR A 54 6.78 13.01 -6.08
CA THR A 54 7.65 13.58 -5.05
C THR A 54 8.16 12.56 -4.03
N ARG A 55 7.65 11.32 -4.06
CA ARG A 55 8.02 10.24 -3.14
C ARG A 55 9.08 9.35 -3.79
N PRO A 56 10.34 9.39 -3.34
CA PRO A 56 11.40 8.58 -3.92
C PRO A 56 11.23 7.10 -3.54
N ILE A 57 11.46 6.22 -4.52
CA ILE A 57 11.52 4.77 -4.29
C ILE A 57 12.91 4.31 -4.73
N PRO A 58 13.65 3.56 -3.89
CA PRO A 58 13.26 3.10 -2.55
C PRO A 58 13.26 4.23 -1.51
N ALA A 59 12.56 4.01 -0.38
CA ALA A 59 12.52 4.94 0.72
C ALA A 59 13.81 4.87 1.55
N TYR A 60 14.34 6.03 1.94
CA TYR A 60 15.55 6.13 2.76
C TYR A 60 15.29 6.93 4.03
N MET A 61 15.96 6.53 5.10
CA MET A 61 16.09 7.29 6.34
C MET A 61 17.21 8.35 6.20
N SER A 62 17.24 9.32 7.12
CA SER A 62 18.24 10.40 7.17
C SER A 62 19.69 9.91 7.26
N ASN A 63 19.91 8.71 7.81
CA ASN A 63 21.22 8.04 7.86
C ASN A 63 21.57 7.25 6.57
N ASN A 64 20.80 7.44 5.50
CA ASN A 64 20.95 6.76 4.21
C ASN A 64 20.67 5.24 4.25
N TRP A 65 19.99 4.75 5.29
CA TRP A 65 19.53 3.37 5.34
C TRP A 65 18.26 3.20 4.51
N LYS A 66 18.26 2.17 3.65
CA LYS A 66 17.09 1.78 2.86
C LYS A 66 16.05 1.17 3.79
N VAL A 67 14.82 1.65 3.71
CA VAL A 67 13.67 1.04 4.39
C VAL A 67 13.06 -0.01 3.48
N ASN A 68 13.00 -1.25 3.94
CA ASN A 68 12.34 -2.33 3.22
C ASN A 68 10.81 -2.18 3.35
N LEU A 69 10.15 -1.74 2.28
CA LEU A 69 8.71 -1.48 2.27
C LEU A 69 7.88 -2.76 2.42
N LEU A 70 8.35 -3.90 1.89
CA LEU A 70 7.66 -5.18 2.03
C LEU A 70 7.73 -5.66 3.48
N GLU A 71 8.92 -5.63 4.08
CA GLU A 71 9.12 -6.04 5.47
C GLU A 71 8.27 -5.19 6.42
N LEU A 72 8.33 -3.87 6.27
CA LEU A 72 7.50 -2.94 7.04
C LEU A 72 6.00 -3.25 6.88
N TYR A 73 5.56 -3.56 5.65
CA TYR A 73 4.18 -3.99 5.40
C TYR A 73 3.82 -5.28 6.15
N MET A 74 4.68 -6.30 6.07
CA MET A 74 4.44 -7.61 6.68
C MET A 74 4.43 -7.55 8.21
N ILE A 75 5.33 -6.77 8.82
CA ILE A 75 5.35 -6.54 10.28
C ILE A 75 4.05 -5.87 10.71
N VAL A 76 3.68 -4.75 10.09
CA VAL A 76 2.46 -4.03 10.48
C VAL A 76 1.21 -4.88 10.24
N LYS A 77 1.17 -5.66 9.16
CA LYS A 77 0.07 -6.61 8.89
C LYS A 77 -0.04 -7.68 9.99
N ARG A 78 1.08 -8.26 10.42
CA ARG A 78 1.14 -9.25 11.51
C ARG A 78 0.63 -8.67 12.83
N GLU A 79 0.93 -7.41 13.12
CA GLU A 79 0.43 -6.69 14.31
C GLU A 79 -1.02 -6.21 14.18
N GLY A 80 -1.76 -6.65 13.15
CA GLY A 80 -3.19 -6.35 12.96
C GLY A 80 -3.47 -5.07 12.15
N GLY A 81 -2.45 -4.55 11.47
CA GLY A 81 -2.54 -3.40 10.57
C GLY A 81 -2.36 -2.05 11.27
N HIS A 82 -2.21 -1.01 10.45
CA HIS A 82 -1.86 0.34 10.92
C HIS A 82 -2.72 0.84 12.09
N ARG A 83 -4.05 0.73 12.01
CA ARG A 83 -4.92 1.24 13.09
C ARG A 83 -4.58 0.64 14.46
N ILE A 84 -4.30 -0.67 14.51
CA ILE A 84 -3.97 -1.37 15.75
C ILE A 84 -2.58 -0.95 16.23
N VAL A 85 -1.59 -0.94 15.33
CA VAL A 85 -0.22 -0.48 15.65
C VAL A 85 -0.20 0.94 16.21
N THR A 86 -0.93 1.87 15.61
CA THR A 86 -1.02 3.27 16.08
C THR A 86 -1.77 3.37 17.41
N SER A 87 -2.93 2.72 17.55
CA SER A 87 -3.74 2.82 18.77
C SER A 87 -3.04 2.24 20.00
N ASN A 88 -2.23 1.20 19.79
CA ASN A 88 -1.47 0.53 20.85
C ASN A 88 -0.04 1.08 21.01
N ASN A 89 0.33 2.14 20.27
CA ASN A 89 1.67 2.76 20.30
C ASN A 89 2.82 1.78 20.03
N LEU A 90 2.64 0.87 19.06
CA LEU A 90 3.58 -0.22 18.77
C LEU A 90 4.68 0.16 17.77
N TRP A 91 4.67 1.39 17.24
CA TRP A 91 5.62 1.83 16.21
C TRP A 91 7.09 1.74 16.63
N ALA A 92 7.39 1.98 17.91
CA ALA A 92 8.72 1.79 18.46
C ALA A 92 9.17 0.32 18.35
N MET A 93 8.26 -0.63 18.58
CA MET A 93 8.54 -2.07 18.43
C MET A 93 8.64 -2.47 16.96
N VAL A 94 7.79 -1.93 16.09
CA VAL A 94 7.91 -2.14 14.62
C VAL A 94 9.29 -1.71 14.13
N SER A 95 9.76 -0.54 14.57
CA SER A 95 11.10 -0.05 14.25
C SER A 95 12.19 -1.00 14.77
N LYS A 96 12.01 -1.52 15.99
CA LYS A 96 12.97 -2.47 16.56
C LYS A 96 13.02 -3.80 15.80
N ASP A 97 11.87 -4.32 15.39
CA ASP A 97 11.75 -5.56 14.60
C ASP A 97 12.41 -5.43 13.22
N MET A 98 12.38 -4.23 12.64
CA MET A 98 13.10 -3.90 11.41
C MET A 98 14.63 -3.72 11.62
N GLY A 99 15.12 -3.87 12.84
CA GLY A 99 16.54 -3.72 13.17
C GLY A 99 16.98 -2.27 13.42
N HIS A 100 16.05 -1.33 13.59
CA HIS A 100 16.34 0.08 13.90
C HIS A 100 16.18 0.38 15.40
N ASP A 101 16.37 1.64 15.79
CA ASP A 101 16.18 2.07 17.16
C ASP A 101 14.70 2.37 17.46
N TYR A 102 14.31 2.23 18.73
CA TYR A 102 12.96 2.53 19.20
C TYR A 102 12.55 3.99 18.89
N GLN A 103 13.52 4.91 18.85
CA GLN A 103 13.31 6.33 18.55
C GLN A 103 12.84 6.57 17.11
N ASP A 104 13.15 5.64 16.19
CA ASP A 104 12.76 5.74 14.79
C ASP A 104 11.33 5.27 14.53
N GLY A 105 10.55 4.91 15.57
CA GLY A 105 9.18 4.43 15.43
C GLY A 105 8.26 5.40 14.67
N GLU A 106 8.35 6.70 14.99
CA GLU A 106 7.56 7.72 14.29
C GLU A 106 7.94 7.84 12.80
N PHE A 107 9.22 7.64 12.48
CA PHE A 107 9.67 7.60 11.10
C PHE A 107 9.06 6.40 10.35
N MET A 108 9.04 5.21 10.97
CA MET A 108 8.39 4.02 10.38
C MET A 108 6.90 4.25 10.13
N ARG A 109 6.21 4.94 11.04
CA ARG A 109 4.81 5.32 10.86
C ARG A 109 4.61 6.21 9.64
N ILE A 110 5.47 7.21 9.47
CA ILE A 110 5.42 8.13 8.33
C ILE A 110 5.69 7.38 7.03
N ILE A 111 6.73 6.55 6.97
CA ILE A 111 7.02 5.75 5.77
C ILE A 111 5.84 4.83 5.42
N TYR A 112 5.29 4.11 6.39
CA TYR A 112 4.12 3.27 6.17
C TYR A 112 2.94 4.06 5.62
N ALA A 113 2.67 5.23 6.20
CA ALA A 113 1.57 6.10 5.78
C ALA A 113 1.76 6.63 4.35
N MET A 114 3.00 6.98 3.98
CA MET A 114 3.31 7.53 2.66
C MET A 114 3.26 6.48 1.55
N TYR A 115 3.67 5.25 1.81
CA TYR A 115 3.79 4.23 0.76
C TYR A 115 2.67 3.19 0.82
N SER A 116 2.41 2.61 1.98
CA SER A 116 1.53 1.45 2.14
C SER A 116 0.07 1.82 2.42
N ASP A 117 -0.19 2.80 3.30
CA ASP A 117 -1.58 3.17 3.64
C ASP A 117 -2.37 3.67 2.44
N VAL A 118 -1.76 4.51 1.61
CA VAL A 118 -2.44 5.07 0.43
C VAL A 118 -2.94 3.94 -0.47
N LEU A 119 -2.12 2.91 -0.66
CA LEU A 119 -2.47 1.72 -1.42
C LEU A 119 -3.55 0.90 -0.72
N ILE A 120 -3.38 0.58 0.57
CA ILE A 120 -4.30 -0.28 1.34
C ILE A 120 -5.68 0.38 1.49
N TYR A 121 -5.72 1.69 1.75
CA TYR A 121 -6.97 2.45 1.82
C TYR A 121 -7.70 2.42 0.49
N TYR A 122 -6.98 2.67 -0.61
CA TYR A 122 -7.55 2.56 -1.96
C TYR A 122 -8.08 1.15 -2.23
N TYR A 123 -7.37 0.12 -1.77
CA TYR A 123 -7.75 -1.27 -1.90
C TYR A 123 -9.06 -1.60 -1.18
N LYS A 124 -9.15 -1.26 0.11
CA LYS A 124 -10.35 -1.45 0.93
C LYS A 124 -11.55 -0.69 0.38
N PHE A 125 -11.31 0.52 -0.13
CA PHE A 125 -12.37 1.31 -0.72
C PHE A 125 -12.91 0.66 -1.99
N LYS A 126 -12.03 0.22 -2.89
CA LYS A 126 -12.44 -0.41 -4.15
C LYS A 126 -13.10 -1.78 -3.94
N SER A 127 -12.61 -2.59 -3.00
CA SER A 127 -13.24 -3.89 -2.68
C SER A 127 -14.68 -3.73 -2.20
N VAL A 128 -14.94 -2.76 -1.30
CA VAL A 128 -16.31 -2.45 -0.84
C VAL A 128 -17.19 -1.99 -2.00
N GLN A 129 -16.64 -1.28 -2.98
CA GLN A 129 -17.41 -0.86 -4.16
C GLN A 129 -17.74 -2.01 -5.12
N ASP A 130 -16.81 -2.93 -5.33
CA ASP A 130 -17.03 -4.12 -6.16
C ASP A 130 -18.10 -5.02 -5.52
N ASP A 131 -18.05 -5.23 -4.20
CA ASP A 131 -19.09 -5.95 -3.44
C ASP A 131 -20.48 -5.27 -3.57
N VAL A 132 -20.53 -3.93 -3.53
CA VAL A 132 -21.77 -3.17 -3.72
C VAL A 132 -22.26 -3.24 -5.17
N ARG A 133 -21.37 -3.30 -6.17
CA ARG A 133 -21.74 -3.45 -7.59
C ARG A 133 -22.31 -4.84 -7.86
N ASP A 134 -21.68 -5.88 -7.35
CA ASP A 134 -22.15 -7.27 -7.47
C ASP A 134 -23.46 -7.48 -6.70
N GLY A 135 -23.61 -6.83 -5.53
CA GLY A 135 -24.87 -6.78 -4.79
C GLY A 135 -25.99 -6.00 -5.50
N LYS A 136 -25.66 -4.90 -6.20
CA LYS A 136 -26.62 -4.07 -6.97
C LYS A 136 -26.97 -4.63 -8.35
N GLN A 137 -26.24 -5.62 -8.87
CA GLN A 137 -26.62 -6.28 -10.13
C GLN A 137 -27.97 -7.02 -10.03
N ARG A 138 -28.52 -7.18 -8.82
CA ARG A 138 -29.90 -7.62 -8.57
C ARG A 138 -30.98 -6.52 -8.65
N THR A 139 -30.64 -5.24 -8.65
CA THR A 139 -31.63 -4.14 -8.74
C THR A 139 -31.13 -2.96 -9.56
N ARG A 140 -31.57 -2.97 -10.84
CA ARG A 140 -31.79 -1.86 -11.79
C ARG A 140 -30.70 -0.77 -11.98
N LYS A 141 -30.35 -0.61 -13.26
CA LYS A 141 -29.61 0.50 -13.89
C LYS A 141 -30.17 1.88 -13.50
N THR A 142 -29.30 2.79 -13.05
CA THR A 142 -29.14 4.16 -13.61
C THR A 142 -27.92 4.89 -13.03
N SER A 143 -27.19 5.58 -13.93
CA SER A 143 -26.38 6.78 -13.69
C SER A 143 -25.45 6.80 -12.46
N THR A 144 -24.33 6.08 -12.52
CA THR A 144 -23.27 6.22 -11.49
C THR A 144 -21.97 6.80 -12.04
N SER A 145 -21.81 6.90 -13.36
CA SER A 145 -20.52 7.28 -13.98
C SER A 145 -19.97 8.66 -13.55
N LYS A 146 -20.84 9.61 -13.18
CA LYS A 146 -20.44 11.00 -12.85
C LYS A 146 -19.97 11.20 -11.40
N ASN A 147 -20.26 10.28 -10.48
CA ASN A 147 -19.85 10.43 -9.08
C ASN A 147 -18.44 9.89 -8.80
N TRP A 148 -17.90 9.10 -9.74
CA TRP A 148 -16.63 8.38 -9.60
C TRP A 148 -15.42 9.27 -9.79
N ASP A 149 -15.43 10.12 -10.83
CA ASP A 149 -14.33 11.02 -11.13
C ASP A 149 -14.11 12.01 -9.99
N VAL A 150 -15.18 12.41 -9.30
CA VAL A 150 -15.16 13.35 -8.18
C VAL A 150 -14.45 12.75 -6.96
N GLN A 151 -14.82 11.53 -6.53
CA GLN A 151 -14.22 10.90 -5.34
C GLN A 151 -12.80 10.38 -5.58
N GLU A 152 -12.48 9.86 -6.77
CA GLU A 152 -11.08 9.52 -7.10
C GLU A 152 -10.22 10.79 -7.12
N SER A 153 -10.78 11.92 -7.58
CA SER A 153 -10.11 13.22 -7.52
C SER A 153 -9.92 13.70 -6.08
N GLU A 154 -10.90 13.54 -5.18
CA GLU A 154 -10.75 13.88 -3.75
C GLU A 154 -9.65 13.08 -3.07
N ILE A 155 -9.57 11.76 -3.32
CA ILE A 155 -8.47 10.92 -2.79
C ILE A 155 -7.12 11.37 -3.38
N LYS A 156 -7.06 11.65 -4.68
CA LYS A 156 -5.85 12.20 -5.31
C LYS A 156 -5.46 13.56 -4.71
N LEU A 157 -6.43 14.43 -4.41
CA LEU A 157 -6.20 15.74 -3.79
C LEU A 157 -5.70 15.58 -2.34
N LEU A 158 -6.33 14.73 -1.54
CA LEU A 158 -5.92 14.44 -0.16
C LEU A 158 -4.47 13.98 -0.06
N PHE A 159 -3.98 13.21 -1.04
CA PHE A 159 -2.64 12.63 -1.01
C PHE A 159 -1.58 13.34 -1.84
N ARG A 160 -1.94 14.25 -2.77
CA ARG A 160 -0.96 15.04 -3.54
C ARG A 160 -0.34 16.17 -2.72
N GLY A 161 -1.02 16.67 -1.69
CA GLY A 161 -0.63 17.93 -1.05
C GLY A 161 -0.86 19.08 -2.02
N GLU A 162 -1.48 20.15 -1.54
CA GLU A 162 -1.81 21.32 -2.35
C GLU A 162 -0.52 21.94 -2.93
N GLU A 163 -0.38 21.92 -4.26
CA GLU A 163 0.44 22.92 -4.95
C GLU A 163 -0.42 24.20 -5.02
N GLN A 164 -0.10 25.18 -4.17
CA GLN A 164 -0.35 26.59 -4.42
C GLN A 164 0.98 27.32 -4.48
#